data_AF-A0A914J7X2-F1
#
_entry.id   AF-A0A914J7X2-F1
#
_cell.length_a   1.000
_cell.length_b   1.000
_cell.length_c   1.000
_cell.angle_alpha   90.00
_cell.angle_beta   90.00
_cell.angle_gamma   90.00
#
_symmetry.space_group_name_H-M   'P 1'
#
loop_
_entity.id
_entity.type
_entity.pdbx_description
1 polymer ?
#
loop_
_entity_poly.entity_id
_entity_poly.type
_entity_poly.pdbx_seq_one_letter_code
_entity_poly.pdbx_strand_id
1 'polypeptide(L)'
;MLKQKAREERMLPERLARQKKLNQLEFLNEALFSSVWTHFSRISPKTVTNLADLLFRIGKDVKLTGEECQEHIELLCDVASKYFDCYSAGLLGQKYVRYTSSDENDYQNIRKLIINEYEKLSKQII
;
A
#
# COMPACT_ATOMS: atom_id res chain seq x y z
N MET A 1 -16.17 -30.46 -23.78
CA MET A 1 -16.19 -30.07 -22.35
C MET A 1 -14.80 -29.72 -21.76
N LEU A 2 -13.67 -30.11 -22.36
CA LEU A 2 -12.32 -29.77 -21.87
C LEU A 2 -11.93 -28.28 -21.92
N LYS A 3 -12.57 -27.45 -22.76
CA LYS A 3 -12.27 -26.02 -22.90
C LYS A 3 -12.81 -25.13 -21.76
N GLN A 4 -13.78 -25.60 -20.97
CA GLN A 4 -14.34 -24.83 -19.84
C GLN A 4 -13.49 -24.98 -18.58
N LYS A 5 -13.01 -26.19 -18.26
CA LYS A 5 -12.13 -26.46 -17.11
C LYS A 5 -10.84 -25.64 -17.14
N ALA A 6 -10.17 -25.55 -18.30
CA ALA A 6 -8.95 -24.75 -18.44
C ALA A 6 -9.19 -23.24 -18.31
N ARG A 7 -10.43 -22.77 -18.45
CA ARG A 7 -10.81 -21.35 -18.27
C ARG A 7 -11.13 -21.07 -16.79
N GLU A 8 -11.77 -22.01 -16.10
CA GLU A 8 -12.02 -21.95 -14.66
C GLU A 8 -10.72 -22.06 -13.84
N GLU A 9 -9.79 -22.94 -14.22
CA GLU A 9 -8.48 -23.08 -13.58
C GLU A 9 -7.59 -21.84 -13.76
N ARG A 10 -7.78 -21.06 -14.84
CA ARG A 10 -7.09 -19.77 -15.06
C ARG A 10 -7.73 -18.59 -14.32
N MET A 11 -9.01 -18.69 -13.95
CA MET A 11 -9.70 -17.64 -13.18
C MET A 11 -9.41 -17.72 -11.67
N LEU A 12 -8.97 -18.89 -11.19
CA LEU A 12 -8.67 -19.12 -9.78
C LEU A 12 -7.48 -18.27 -9.25
N PRO A 13 -6.34 -18.16 -9.96
CA PRO A 13 -5.22 -17.34 -9.52
C PRO A 13 -5.55 -15.84 -9.52
N GLU A 14 -6.30 -15.36 -10.50
CA GLU A 14 -6.71 -13.95 -10.56
C GLU A 14 -7.66 -13.58 -9.41
N ARG A 15 -8.60 -14.47 -9.08
CA ARG A 15 -9.49 -14.29 -7.91
C ARG A 15 -8.71 -14.30 -6.60
N LEU A 16 -7.76 -15.21 -6.44
CA LEU A 16 -6.89 -15.26 -5.25
C LEU A 16 -6.01 -14.01 -5.13
N ALA A 17 -5.46 -13.51 -6.24
CA ALA A 17 -4.68 -12.27 -6.25
C ALA A 17 -5.55 -11.06 -5.89
N ARG A 18 -6.79 -10.96 -6.40
CA ARG A 18 -7.74 -9.90 -6.02
C ARG A 18 -8.11 -9.99 -4.54
N GLN A 19 -8.36 -11.19 -4.02
CA GLN A 19 -8.64 -11.37 -2.59
C GLN A 19 -7.44 -10.99 -1.72
N LYS A 20 -6.21 -11.37 -2.11
CA LYS A 20 -4.99 -10.93 -1.42
C LYS A 20 -4.92 -9.40 -1.38
N LYS A 21 -5.15 -8.73 -2.51
CA LYS A 21 -5.13 -7.26 -2.60
C LYS A 21 -6.20 -6.60 -1.73
N LEU A 22 -7.42 -7.16 -1.66
CA LEU A 22 -8.47 -6.65 -0.77
C LEU A 22 -8.07 -6.73 0.69
N ASN A 23 -7.57 -7.88 1.13
CA ASN A 23 -7.12 -8.06 2.52
C ASN A 23 -6.00 -7.08 2.87
N GLN A 24 -5.08 -6.81 1.92
CA GLN A 24 -4.03 -5.81 2.09
C GLN A 24 -4.60 -4.39 2.22
N LEU A 25 -5.58 -4.01 1.40
CA LEU A 25 -6.22 -2.69 1.49
C LEU A 25 -6.99 -2.48 2.78
N GLU A 26 -7.67 -3.53 3.26
CA GLU A 26 -8.38 -3.52 4.55
C GLU A 26 -7.40 -3.30 5.70
N PHE A 27 -6.35 -4.13 5.77
CA PHE A 27 -5.30 -3.97 6.79
C PHE A 27 -4.64 -2.59 6.72
N LEU A 28 -4.41 -2.09 5.50
CA LEU A 28 -3.82 -0.78 5.28
C LEU A 28 -4.70 0.33 5.85
N ASN A 29 -6.00 0.29 5.61
CA ASN A 29 -6.96 1.28 6.12
C ASN A 29 -7.11 1.22 7.66
N GLU A 30 -7.04 0.04 8.26
CA GLU A 30 -7.30 -0.14 9.70
C GLU A 30 -6.07 0.10 10.58
N ALA A 31 -4.91 -0.45 10.21
CA ALA A 31 -3.76 -0.54 11.09
C ALA A 31 -2.54 0.21 10.56
N LEU A 32 -2.21 0.04 9.28
CA LEU A 32 -0.93 0.53 8.75
C LEU A 32 -0.95 2.02 8.44
N PHE A 33 -2.04 2.53 7.86
CA PHE A 33 -2.10 3.89 7.33
C PHE A 33 -1.87 4.96 8.41
N SER A 34 -2.47 4.78 9.59
CA SER A 34 -2.28 5.71 10.72
C SER A 34 -0.83 5.78 11.19
N SER A 35 -0.11 4.65 11.20
CA SER A 35 1.31 4.59 11.57
C SER A 35 2.20 5.24 10.51
N VAL A 36 1.97 4.94 9.22
CA VAL A 36 2.66 5.61 8.11
C VAL A 36 2.43 7.11 8.16
N TRP A 37 1.18 7.54 8.33
CA TRP A 37 0.82 8.95 8.39
C TRP A 37 1.45 9.65 9.59
N THR A 38 1.50 9.02 10.76
CA THR A 38 2.14 9.60 11.95
C THR A 38 3.63 9.85 11.73
N HIS A 39 4.30 8.97 10.98
CA HIS A 39 5.70 9.17 10.60
C HIS A 39 5.86 10.40 9.70
N PHE A 40 5.06 10.52 8.64
CA PHE A 40 5.22 11.62 7.67
C PHE A 40 4.64 12.96 8.14
N SER A 41 3.56 12.98 8.92
CA SER A 41 2.93 14.21 9.43
C SER A 41 3.77 14.95 10.47
N ARG A 42 4.66 14.24 11.18
CA ARG A 42 5.60 14.84 12.14
C ARG A 42 6.82 15.46 11.48
N ILE A 43 7.03 15.20 10.20
CA ILE A 43 8.21 15.64 9.47
C ILE A 43 7.74 16.65 8.42
N SER A 44 8.57 17.65 8.14
CA SER A 44 8.30 18.72 7.16
C SER A 44 7.66 18.19 5.87
N PRO A 45 6.79 18.95 5.20
CA PRO A 45 6.32 18.58 3.86
C PRO A 45 7.51 18.28 2.93
N LYS A 46 7.32 17.33 2.00
CA LYS A 46 8.37 16.80 1.10
C LYS A 46 9.42 15.92 1.79
N THR A 47 9.04 15.26 2.89
CA THR A 47 9.92 14.31 3.57
C THR A 47 10.22 13.10 2.70
N VAL A 48 11.50 12.74 2.66
CA VAL A 48 12.00 11.49 2.07
C VAL A 48 12.49 10.62 3.21
N THR A 49 12.07 9.35 3.24
CA THR A 49 12.54 8.36 4.22
C THR A 49 13.05 7.13 3.48
N ASN A 50 14.15 6.53 3.95
CA ASN A 50 14.60 5.24 3.48
C ASN A 50 13.54 4.17 3.82
N LEU A 51 13.17 3.34 2.85
CA LEU A 51 12.14 2.34 3.05
C LEU A 51 12.50 1.38 4.19
N ALA A 52 13.74 0.92 4.30
CA ALA A 52 14.16 0.01 5.38
C ALA A 52 13.96 0.64 6.78
N ASP A 53 14.28 1.92 6.94
CA ASP A 53 14.06 2.64 8.21
C ASP A 53 12.56 2.80 8.52
N LEU A 54 11.77 3.06 7.48
CA LEU A 54 10.31 3.17 7.59
C LEU A 54 9.69 1.82 7.99
N LEU A 55 10.12 0.72 7.35
CA LEU A 55 9.70 -0.64 7.66
C LEU A 55 10.05 -1.04 9.08
N PHE A 56 11.26 -0.71 9.54
CA PHE A 56 11.69 -1.01 10.90
C PHE A 56 10.82 -0.28 11.95
N ARG A 57 10.51 0.99 11.71
CA ARG A 57 9.67 1.79 12.63
C ARG A 57 8.23 1.28 12.63
N ILE A 58 7.62 1.17 11.45
CA ILE A 58 6.21 0.81 11.32
C ILE A 58 5.96 -0.66 11.64
N GLY A 59 6.85 -1.56 11.20
CA GLY A 59 6.75 -2.99 11.48
C GLY A 59 6.72 -3.30 12.98
N LYS A 60 7.41 -2.51 13.79
CA LYS A 60 7.33 -2.59 15.26
C LYS A 60 5.94 -2.22 15.79
N ASP A 61 5.29 -1.23 15.19
CA ASP A 61 3.99 -0.72 15.63
C ASP A 61 2.84 -1.67 15.24
N VAL A 62 2.91 -2.29 14.06
CA VAL A 62 1.85 -3.17 13.52
C VAL A 62 2.16 -4.67 13.58
N LYS A 63 3.30 -5.07 14.17
CA LYS A 63 3.74 -6.48 14.30
C LYS A 63 3.79 -7.25 12.96
N LEU A 64 4.20 -6.59 11.89
CA LEU A 64 4.40 -7.21 10.59
C LEU A 64 5.88 -7.51 10.36
N THR A 65 6.14 -8.49 9.49
CA THR A 65 7.49 -8.69 8.94
C THR A 65 7.87 -7.53 8.02
N GLY A 66 9.17 -7.35 7.77
CA GLY A 66 9.67 -6.32 6.87
C GLY A 66 9.12 -6.48 5.44
N GLU A 67 8.99 -7.71 4.96
CA GLU A 67 8.45 -8.02 3.63
C GLU A 67 6.96 -7.69 3.52
N GLU A 68 6.14 -8.08 4.50
CA GLU A 68 4.72 -7.75 4.52
C GLU A 68 4.51 -6.24 4.57
N CYS A 69 5.19 -5.54 5.46
CA CYS A 69 5.11 -4.08 5.53
C CYS A 69 5.53 -3.44 4.20
N GLN A 70 6.54 -3.99 3.51
CA GLN A 70 6.96 -3.48 2.21
C GLN A 70 5.87 -3.62 1.16
N GLU A 71 5.25 -4.80 1.03
CA GLU A 71 4.14 -5.00 0.08
C GLU A 71 3.02 -3.97 0.31
N HIS A 72 2.72 -3.66 1.57
CA HIS A 72 1.65 -2.72 1.89
C HIS A 72 2.05 -1.26 1.64
N ILE A 73 3.30 -0.87 1.90
CA ILE A 73 3.79 0.48 1.59
C ILE A 73 3.84 0.71 0.07
N GLU A 74 4.26 -0.30 -0.70
CA GLU A 74 4.22 -0.24 -2.17
C GLU A 74 2.77 -0.10 -2.66
N LEU A 75 1.83 -0.86 -2.09
CA LEU A 75 0.39 -0.71 -2.39
C LEU A 75 -0.15 0.69 -2.03
N LEU A 76 0.28 1.27 -0.91
CA LEU A 76 -0.07 2.65 -0.55
C LEU A 76 0.46 3.65 -1.58
N CYS A 77 1.72 3.50 -2.00
CA CYS A 77 2.31 4.32 -3.05
C CYS A 77 1.52 4.20 -4.36
N ASP A 78 1.04 3.01 -4.72
CA ASP A 78 0.23 2.81 -5.93
C ASP A 78 -1.14 3.51 -5.83
N VAL A 79 -1.87 3.27 -4.74
CA VAL A 79 -3.24 3.80 -4.52
C VAL A 79 -3.23 5.31 -4.32
N ALA A 80 -2.23 5.82 -3.61
CA ALA A 80 -2.09 7.21 -3.25
C ALA A 80 -0.88 7.87 -3.93
N SER A 81 -0.61 7.50 -5.19
CA SER A 81 0.54 7.98 -5.99
C SER A 81 0.65 9.50 -6.16
N LYS A 82 -0.46 10.23 -5.96
CA LYS A 82 -0.45 11.70 -5.90
C LYS A 82 0.25 12.24 -4.64
N TYR A 83 0.27 11.47 -3.56
CA TYR A 83 0.75 11.86 -2.24
C TYR A 83 2.07 11.17 -1.89
N PHE A 84 2.20 9.89 -2.24
CA PHE A 84 3.38 9.09 -1.96
C PHE A 84 4.07 8.66 -3.25
N ASP A 85 5.40 8.75 -3.25
CA ASP A 85 6.25 8.30 -4.33
C ASP A 85 7.27 7.31 -3.78
N CYS A 86 7.31 6.10 -4.35
CA CYS A 86 8.23 5.04 -4.00
C CYS A 86 9.26 4.90 -5.13
N TYR A 87 10.53 5.20 -4.85
CA TYR A 87 11.58 5.18 -5.87
C TYR A 87 12.88 4.55 -5.36
N SER A 88 13.68 4.04 -6.28
CA SER A 88 15.02 3.54 -5.98
C SER A 88 16.07 4.59 -6.32
N ALA A 89 17.05 4.79 -5.44
CA ALA A 89 18.15 5.73 -5.65
C ALA A 89 19.47 5.21 -5.09
N GLY A 90 20.57 5.78 -5.60
CA GLY A 90 21.94 5.44 -5.19
C GLY A 90 22.51 4.19 -5.86
N LEU A 91 23.81 3.97 -5.68
CA LEU A 91 24.59 2.90 -6.31
C LEU A 91 24.15 1.49 -5.92
N LEU A 92 23.52 1.34 -4.75
CA LEU A 92 23.03 0.06 -4.23
C LEU A 92 21.53 -0.17 -4.45
N GLY A 93 20.85 0.74 -5.18
CA GLY A 93 19.41 0.62 -5.45
C GLY A 93 18.55 0.69 -4.18
N GLN A 94 18.93 1.53 -3.22
CA GLN A 94 18.16 1.70 -1.99
C GLN A 94 16.79 2.30 -2.31
N LYS A 95 15.74 1.75 -1.69
CA LYS A 95 14.36 2.23 -1.87
C LYS A 95 14.06 3.35 -0.89
N TYR A 96 13.35 4.35 -1.37
CA TYR A 96 12.91 5.51 -0.61
C TYR A 96 11.43 5.75 -0.84
N VAL A 97 10.79 6.31 0.19
CA VAL A 97 9.41 6.78 0.14
C VAL A 97 9.41 8.27 0.38
N ARG A 98 8.77 9.02 -0.52
CA ARG A 98 8.59 10.46 -0.42
C ARG A 98 7.13 10.79 -0.24
N TYR A 99 6.83 11.58 0.78
CA TYR A 99 5.55 12.24 0.92
C TYR A 99 5.63 13.62 0.25
N THR A 100 4.78 13.89 -0.74
CA THR A 100 4.94 15.04 -1.65
C THR A 100 4.01 16.21 -1.37
N SER A 101 2.97 15.99 -0.56
CA SER A 101 1.93 16.97 -0.27
C SER A 101 2.15 17.65 1.09
N SER A 102 1.38 18.70 1.36
CA SER A 102 1.47 19.52 2.58
C SER A 102 0.11 20.04 3.04
N ASP A 103 -0.98 19.43 2.59
CA ASP A 103 -2.35 19.83 2.92
C ASP A 103 -2.80 19.11 4.19
N GLU A 104 -3.44 19.84 5.09
CA GLU A 104 -3.98 19.31 6.36
C GLU A 104 -5.06 18.25 6.12
N ASN A 105 -5.69 18.26 4.94
CA ASN A 105 -6.72 17.29 4.56
C ASN A 105 -6.18 16.00 3.93
N ASP A 106 -4.87 15.90 3.71
CA ASP A 106 -4.27 14.77 3.00
C ASP A 106 -4.56 13.43 3.68
N TYR A 107 -4.59 13.37 5.01
CA TYR A 107 -4.98 12.16 5.74
C TYR A 107 -6.35 11.63 5.28
N GLN A 108 -7.36 12.50 5.26
CA GLN A 108 -8.72 12.13 4.89
C GLN A 108 -8.82 11.81 3.39
N ASN A 109 -8.09 12.55 2.55
CA ASN A 109 -8.08 12.34 1.11
C ASN A 109 -7.44 10.99 0.74
N ILE A 110 -6.29 10.67 1.33
CA ILE A 110 -5.62 9.38 1.12
C ILE A 110 -6.50 8.24 1.64
N ARG A 111 -7.09 8.38 2.83
CA ARG A 111 -7.99 7.36 3.39
C ARG A 111 -9.18 7.09 2.47
N LYS A 112 -9.79 8.13 1.90
CA LYS A 112 -10.86 7.98 0.91
C LYS A 112 -10.39 7.24 -0.34
N LEU A 113 -9.15 7.48 -0.82
CA LEU A 113 -8.61 6.73 -1.96
C LEU A 113 -8.47 5.23 -1.66
N ILE A 114 -7.99 4.88 -0.48
CA ILE A 114 -7.85 3.48 -0.03
C ILE A 114 -9.22 2.80 0.00
N ILE A 115 -10.22 3.45 0.62
CA ILE A 115 -11.59 2.93 0.69
C ILE A 115 -12.20 2.77 -0.69
N ASN A 116 -12.05 3.77 -1.57
CA ASN A 116 -12.58 3.71 -2.93
C ASN A 116 -11.97 2.56 -3.74
N GLU A 117 -10.66 2.33 -3.62
CA GLU A 117 -10.00 1.22 -4.31
C GLU A 117 -10.46 -0.13 -3.74
N TYR A 118 -10.65 -0.23 -2.42
CA TYR A 118 -11.23 -1.42 -1.78
C TYR A 118 -12.64 -1.71 -2.31
N GLU A 119 -13.54 -0.73 -2.32
CA GLU A 119 -14.91 -0.89 -2.82
C GLU A 119 -14.96 -1.25 -4.30
N LYS A 120 -14.05 -0.69 -5.10
CA LYS A 120 -13.94 -1.00 -6.52
C LYS A 120 -13.50 -2.44 -6.75
N LEU A 121 -12.56 -2.95 -5.96
CA LEU A 121 -12.07 -4.32 -6.07
C LEU A 121 -13.08 -5.33 -5.52
N SER A 122 -13.79 -5.01 -4.43
CA SER A 122 -14.77 -5.93 -3.83
C SER A 122 -15.93 -6.25 -4.78
N LYS A 123 -16.36 -5.26 -5.58
CA LYS A 123 -17.38 -5.44 -6.62
C LYS A 123 -16.95 -6.32 -7.80
N GLN A 124 -15.64 -6.55 -7.99
CA GLN A 124 -15.07 -7.33 -9.09
C GLN A 124 -14.78 -8.81 -8.73
N ILE A 125 -15.01 -9.20 -7.48
CA ILE A 125 -14.83 -10.58 -7.01
C ILE A 125 -16.12 -11.42 -7.18
N ILE A 126 -17.27 -10.76 -7.37
CA ILE A 126 -18.59 -11.38 -7.61
C ILE A 126 -18.66 -11.94 -9.04
#